data_AF-J6ERZ6-F1
#
_entry.id   AF-J6ERZ6-F1
#
_cell.length_a   1.000
_cell.length_b   1.000
_cell.length_c   1.000
_cell.angle_alpha   90.00
_cell.angle_beta   90.00
_cell.angle_gamma   90.00
#
_symmetry.space_group_name_H-M   'P 1'
#
loop_
_entity.id
_entity.type
_entity.pdbx_description
1 polymer ?
#
loop_
_entity_poly.entity_id
_entity_poly.type
_entity_poly.pdbx_seq_one_letter_code
_entity_poly.pdbx_strand_id
1 'polypeptide(L)'
;MPPIPSMEECRYIALQLEKGGYESIPPPKELDLLTAAEFRLLVQQALGSYRPAPTRRWRLGIAGALQSNARHFSGLEGMAQDAATVAELKQLTSHISAKADELEKNPPFQPFGREEAIAQAAASWFKHEFFRWVDPIKCPACGGETQCTGSDSPNITERQGGATRCEIWTCNSCQTPRRFPRLNAIDALIKSREGRCGEFAQLFYAVCLALGLEARYVWNSEDHVWTEFWSPTAGHWVHVDSCEAEVGKPQLYDRGWGKKQAYCLAFGPYGAEDVTRAYVDDWGECLQRRAEKRFGPDGQPTGERDLARALATYTVRQRRNMSEEEKARLSSMDEAQARWIADEKRRDREAEERDLRGKGRESGTQEWKEARGEDGKKD
;
A
#
# COMPACT_ATOMS: atom_id res chain seq x y z
N MET A 1 7.36 -33.48 3.68
CA MET A 1 6.37 -32.66 2.96
C MET A 1 5.09 -33.49 2.83
N PRO A 2 3.88 -32.97 3.09
CA PRO A 2 2.66 -33.61 2.60
C PRO A 2 2.63 -33.51 1.06
N PRO A 3 2.02 -34.49 0.35
CA PRO A 3 2.02 -34.50 -1.11
C PRO A 3 1.18 -33.34 -1.68
N ILE A 4 1.60 -32.87 -2.84
CA ILE A 4 0.79 -32.02 -3.72
C ILE A 4 -0.33 -32.93 -4.27
N PRO A 5 -1.60 -32.47 -4.33
CA PRO A 5 -2.66 -33.28 -4.92
C PRO A 5 -2.32 -33.70 -6.33
N SER A 6 -2.69 -34.94 -6.67
CA SER A 6 -2.66 -35.48 -8.01
C SER A 6 -3.35 -34.53 -9.02
N MET A 7 -2.91 -34.58 -10.27
CA MET A 7 -3.57 -33.85 -11.35
C MET A 7 -4.87 -34.49 -11.77
N GLU A 8 -4.91 -35.80 -11.61
CA GLU A 8 -6.14 -36.50 -11.51
C GLU A 8 -6.97 -35.89 -10.34
N GLU A 9 -6.40 -35.67 -9.14
CA GLU A 9 -7.04 -35.05 -7.95
C GLU A 9 -7.55 -33.60 -8.10
N CYS A 10 -7.74 -33.10 -9.32
CA CYS A 10 -8.29 -31.78 -9.60
C CYS A 10 -9.57 -31.79 -10.47
N ARG A 11 -9.81 -32.83 -11.29
CA ARG A 11 -10.94 -32.85 -12.27
C ARG A 11 -12.29 -33.04 -11.62
N TYR A 12 -12.37 -34.01 -10.70
CA TYR A 12 -13.64 -34.54 -10.21
C TYR A 12 -14.39 -33.51 -9.34
N ILE A 13 -13.70 -32.65 -8.59
CA ILE A 13 -14.32 -31.56 -7.82
C ILE A 13 -15.04 -30.55 -8.72
N ALA A 14 -14.37 -30.07 -9.76
CA ALA A 14 -14.92 -29.04 -10.63
C ALA A 14 -16.23 -29.52 -11.29
N LEU A 15 -16.22 -30.77 -11.77
CA LEU A 15 -17.35 -31.42 -12.43
C LEU A 15 -18.55 -31.69 -11.50
N GLN A 16 -18.34 -31.77 -10.19
CA GLN A 16 -19.40 -31.98 -9.19
C GLN A 16 -19.92 -30.66 -8.60
N LEU A 17 -19.09 -29.61 -8.52
CA LEU A 17 -19.54 -28.24 -8.22
C LEU A 17 -20.50 -27.73 -9.31
N GLU A 18 -20.14 -27.92 -10.58
CA GLU A 18 -20.91 -27.42 -11.73
C GLU A 18 -22.29 -28.11 -11.87
N LYS A 19 -22.38 -29.41 -11.54
CA LYS A 19 -23.64 -30.16 -11.48
C LYS A 19 -24.48 -29.86 -10.22
N GLY A 20 -24.00 -29.00 -9.32
CA GLY A 20 -24.63 -28.72 -8.03
C GLY A 20 -24.58 -29.88 -7.02
N GLY A 21 -23.77 -30.91 -7.28
CA GLY A 21 -23.57 -32.06 -6.38
C GLY A 21 -22.69 -31.73 -5.17
N TYR A 22 -21.81 -30.74 -5.29
CA TYR A 22 -21.11 -30.13 -4.17
C TYR A 22 -21.43 -28.64 -4.04
N GLU A 23 -21.58 -28.17 -2.81
CA GLU A 23 -21.70 -26.74 -2.48
C GLU A 23 -20.32 -26.07 -2.23
N SER A 24 -19.25 -26.85 -2.27
CA SER A 24 -17.88 -26.45 -1.96
C SER A 24 -16.84 -27.47 -2.44
N ILE A 25 -15.61 -27.03 -2.71
CA ILE A 25 -14.43 -27.91 -2.92
C ILE A 25 -14.25 -28.88 -1.73
N PRO A 26 -14.50 -30.21 -1.85
CA PRO A 26 -14.19 -31.18 -0.80
C PRO A 26 -12.68 -31.35 -0.55
N PRO A 27 -12.28 -31.99 0.57
CA PRO A 27 -10.87 -32.17 0.92
C PRO A 27 -10.11 -33.14 -0.01
N PRO A 28 -8.76 -33.15 -0.01
CA PRO A 28 -7.93 -33.73 -1.08
C PRO A 28 -7.85 -35.28 -1.14
N LYS A 29 -8.95 -36.01 -1.01
CA LYS A 29 -8.94 -37.50 -0.89
C LYS A 29 -9.81 -38.26 -1.89
N GLU A 30 -10.54 -37.58 -2.77
CA GLU A 30 -11.74 -38.12 -3.45
C GLU A 30 -11.79 -37.88 -4.96
N LEU A 31 -10.66 -38.01 -5.66
CA LEU A 31 -10.41 -37.06 -6.73
C LEU A 31 -9.43 -37.70 -7.73
N ASP A 32 -9.81 -38.11 -8.94
CA ASP A 32 -8.83 -38.52 -9.96
C ASP A 32 -9.41 -38.40 -11.43
N LEU A 33 -8.95 -37.45 -12.31
CA LEU A 33 -8.82 -37.54 -13.82
C LEU A 33 -8.19 -36.40 -14.74
N LEU A 34 -7.55 -35.26 -14.34
CA LEU A 34 -7.10 -34.13 -15.23
C LEU A 34 -5.59 -34.06 -15.63
N THR A 35 -5.20 -33.08 -16.48
CA THR A 35 -3.80 -32.74 -16.84
C THR A 35 -3.33 -31.33 -16.37
N ALA A 36 -2.02 -31.19 -16.12
CA ALA A 36 -1.41 -30.09 -15.33
C ALA A 36 -1.42 -28.68 -15.94
N ALA A 37 -1.65 -28.56 -17.25
CA ALA A 37 -1.72 -27.27 -17.93
C ALA A 37 -3.15 -26.73 -17.93
N GLU A 38 -4.13 -27.59 -18.21
CA GLU A 38 -5.55 -27.25 -18.32
C GLU A 38 -6.12 -26.83 -16.96
N PHE A 39 -5.75 -27.50 -15.86
CA PHE A 39 -6.20 -27.08 -14.52
C PHE A 39 -5.55 -25.78 -14.04
N ARG A 40 -4.32 -25.48 -14.46
CA ARG A 40 -3.66 -24.20 -14.13
C ARG A 40 -4.44 -23.04 -14.74
N LEU A 41 -4.86 -23.20 -15.99
CA LEU A 41 -5.71 -22.26 -16.73
C LEU A 41 -7.11 -22.14 -16.10
N LEU A 42 -7.70 -23.24 -15.60
CA LEU A 42 -9.02 -23.21 -14.98
C LEU A 42 -9.02 -22.65 -13.53
N VAL A 43 -7.95 -22.87 -12.76
CA VAL A 43 -7.75 -22.24 -11.43
C VAL A 43 -7.54 -20.73 -11.56
N GLN A 44 -6.94 -20.27 -12.67
CA GLN A 44 -6.90 -18.84 -13.02
C GLN A 44 -8.29 -18.28 -13.38
N GLN A 45 -9.22 -19.10 -13.87
CA GLN A 45 -10.56 -18.68 -14.29
C GLN A 45 -11.62 -18.74 -13.18
N ALA A 46 -11.52 -19.67 -12.23
CA ALA A 46 -12.57 -19.95 -11.25
C ALA A 46 -12.17 -19.61 -9.80
N LEU A 47 -12.36 -18.35 -9.41
CA LEU A 47 -12.74 -18.07 -8.02
C LEU A 47 -14.12 -18.71 -7.76
N GLY A 48 -14.16 -19.65 -6.83
CA GLY A 48 -15.29 -19.77 -5.92
C GLY A 48 -16.45 -20.68 -6.34
N SER A 49 -16.58 -21.77 -5.59
CA SER A 49 -17.83 -22.05 -4.89
C SER A 49 -17.49 -22.57 -3.49
N TYR A 50 -17.91 -21.83 -2.45
CA TYR A 50 -18.06 -22.35 -1.09
C TYR A 50 -19.22 -21.60 -0.41
N ARG A 51 -20.28 -22.33 -0.05
CA ARG A 51 -21.35 -21.86 0.83
C ARG A 51 -20.87 -21.71 2.29
N PRO A 52 -21.51 -20.86 3.12
CA PRO A 52 -21.01 -20.54 4.44
C PRO A 52 -21.01 -21.76 5.39
N ALA A 53 -19.86 -22.02 6.02
CA ALA A 53 -19.80 -22.91 7.18
C ALA A 53 -20.70 -22.37 8.32
N PRO A 54 -21.40 -23.23 9.07
CA PRO A 54 -22.22 -22.79 10.20
C PRO A 54 -21.35 -22.17 11.29
N THR A 55 -21.51 -20.85 11.49
CA THR A 55 -21.22 -20.06 12.70
C THR A 55 -19.94 -20.36 13.49
N ARG A 56 -18.86 -20.83 12.85
CA ARG A 56 -17.50 -20.73 13.40
C ARG A 56 -16.99 -19.30 13.18
N ARG A 57 -17.27 -18.45 14.18
CA ARG A 57 -16.74 -17.10 14.42
C ARG A 57 -15.46 -16.85 13.60
N TRP A 58 -15.55 -15.96 12.60
CA TRP A 58 -14.42 -15.57 11.74
C TRP A 58 -13.22 -15.26 12.64
N ARG A 59 -12.10 -15.96 12.43
CA ARG A 59 -10.90 -15.77 13.25
C ARG A 59 -10.22 -14.48 12.82
N LEU A 60 -10.33 -13.43 13.64
CA LEU A 60 -10.06 -12.03 13.30
C LEU A 60 -8.56 -11.67 13.22
N GLY A 61 -7.70 -12.58 12.74
CA GLY A 61 -6.26 -12.34 12.54
C GLY A 61 -5.98 -11.39 11.38
N ILE A 62 -4.94 -11.67 10.57
CA ILE A 62 -4.57 -10.78 9.44
C ILE A 62 -5.72 -10.53 8.45
N ALA A 63 -6.67 -11.47 8.33
CA ALA A 63 -7.89 -11.29 7.54
C ALA A 63 -8.72 -10.05 7.96
N GLY A 64 -8.72 -9.68 9.24
CA GLY A 64 -9.35 -8.46 9.74
C GLY A 64 -8.59 -7.20 9.31
N ALA A 65 -7.25 -7.21 9.41
CA ALA A 65 -6.40 -6.12 8.95
C ALA A 65 -6.51 -5.93 7.42
N LEU A 66 -6.44 -7.02 6.66
CA LEU A 66 -6.67 -7.04 5.21
C LEU A 66 -8.04 -6.51 4.83
N GLN A 67 -9.11 -6.93 5.51
CA GLN A 67 -10.45 -6.42 5.24
C GLN A 67 -10.58 -4.93 5.59
N SER A 68 -9.90 -4.46 6.64
CA SER A 68 -9.85 -3.04 6.99
C SER A 68 -9.11 -2.22 5.92
N ASN A 69 -7.92 -2.67 5.51
CA ASN A 69 -7.11 -2.00 4.49
C ASN A 69 -7.79 -2.03 3.12
N ALA A 70 -8.41 -3.14 2.73
CA ALA A 70 -9.19 -3.25 1.50
C ALA A 70 -10.40 -2.30 1.49
N ARG A 71 -11.12 -2.15 2.62
CA ARG A 71 -12.23 -1.18 2.73
C ARG A 71 -11.73 0.27 2.69
N HIS A 72 -10.62 0.56 3.36
CA HIS A 72 -9.99 1.88 3.33
C HIS A 72 -9.56 2.23 1.91
N PHE A 73 -8.86 1.33 1.23
CA PHE A 73 -8.43 1.50 -0.16
C PHE A 73 -9.62 1.69 -1.11
N SER A 74 -10.65 0.84 -1.08
CA SER A 74 -11.81 1.01 -1.98
C SER A 74 -12.61 2.29 -1.70
N GLY A 75 -12.57 2.82 -0.48
CA GLY A 75 -13.08 4.15 -0.17
C GLY A 75 -12.20 5.26 -0.77
N LEU A 76 -10.88 5.16 -0.59
CA LEU A 76 -9.87 6.06 -1.14
C LEU A 76 -9.94 6.13 -2.68
N GLU A 77 -9.99 4.97 -3.34
CA GLU A 77 -10.14 4.81 -4.79
C GLU A 77 -11.42 5.49 -5.29
N GLY A 78 -12.56 5.23 -4.65
CA GLY A 78 -13.83 5.86 -5.00
C GLY A 78 -13.83 7.39 -4.87
N MET A 79 -13.12 7.94 -3.86
CA MET A 79 -12.94 9.39 -3.72
C MET A 79 -11.94 9.95 -4.74
N ALA A 80 -10.86 9.24 -5.04
CA ALA A 80 -9.85 9.67 -6.01
C ALA A 80 -10.34 9.61 -7.47
N GLN A 81 -11.38 8.83 -7.75
CA GLN A 81 -12.05 8.73 -9.05
C GLN A 81 -13.28 9.65 -9.20
N ASP A 82 -13.67 10.39 -8.15
CA ASP A 82 -14.76 11.37 -8.24
C ASP A 82 -14.45 12.46 -9.28
N ALA A 83 -15.44 12.80 -10.12
CA ALA A 83 -15.22 13.67 -11.27
C ALA A 83 -14.82 15.11 -10.90
N ALA A 84 -15.35 15.64 -9.79
CA ALA A 84 -14.98 16.98 -9.31
C ALA A 84 -13.56 16.97 -8.72
N THR A 85 -13.25 15.94 -7.92
CA THR A 85 -11.93 15.70 -7.34
C THR A 85 -10.85 15.54 -8.41
N VAL A 86 -11.10 14.74 -9.44
CA VAL A 86 -10.19 14.56 -10.59
C VAL A 86 -9.99 15.87 -11.36
N ALA A 87 -11.03 16.68 -11.54
CA ALA A 87 -10.92 17.97 -12.21
C ALA A 87 -10.08 18.99 -11.41
N GLU A 88 -10.30 19.09 -10.10
CA GLU A 88 -9.52 19.98 -9.21
C GLU A 88 -8.04 19.54 -9.16
N LEU A 89 -7.77 18.25 -9.02
CA LEU A 89 -6.40 17.72 -9.02
C LEU A 89 -5.69 17.98 -10.36
N LYS A 90 -6.35 17.73 -11.51
CA LYS A 90 -5.78 18.02 -12.84
C LYS A 90 -5.49 19.51 -13.05
N GLN A 91 -6.28 20.41 -12.47
CA GLN A 91 -5.98 21.83 -12.50
C GLN A 91 -4.72 22.16 -11.69
N LEU A 92 -4.62 21.65 -10.45
CA LEU A 92 -3.48 21.84 -9.56
C LEU A 92 -2.17 21.26 -10.14
N THR A 93 -2.23 20.10 -10.79
CA THR A 93 -1.07 19.38 -11.32
C THR A 93 -0.77 19.67 -12.80
N SER A 94 -1.49 20.60 -13.43
CA SER A 94 -1.36 20.95 -14.85
C SER A 94 0.06 21.29 -15.32
N HIS A 95 0.91 21.78 -14.40
CA HIS A 95 2.31 22.15 -14.66
C HIS A 95 3.32 21.00 -14.50
N ILE A 96 2.91 19.84 -13.94
CA ILE A 96 3.81 18.71 -13.65
C ILE A 96 4.37 18.08 -14.92
N SER A 97 3.59 18.04 -16.01
CA SER A 97 4.06 17.51 -17.30
C SER A 97 5.33 18.22 -17.79
N ALA A 98 5.41 19.54 -17.66
CA ALA A 98 6.58 20.30 -18.08
C ALA A 98 7.80 20.05 -17.17
N LYS A 99 7.59 19.94 -15.85
CA LYS A 99 8.64 19.54 -14.89
C LYS A 99 9.16 18.12 -15.20
N ALA A 100 8.30 17.20 -15.61
CA ALA A 100 8.67 15.85 -16.05
C ALA A 100 9.51 15.88 -17.35
N ASP A 101 9.11 16.69 -18.35
CA ASP A 101 9.87 16.89 -19.60
C ASP A 101 11.29 17.44 -19.36
N GLU A 102 11.55 18.08 -18.22
CA GLU A 102 12.88 18.54 -17.80
C GLU A 102 13.70 17.43 -17.13
N LEU A 103 13.08 16.62 -16.27
CA LEU A 103 13.74 15.48 -15.63
C LEU A 103 14.18 14.41 -16.63
N GLU A 104 13.42 14.16 -17.70
CA GLU A 104 13.82 13.21 -18.76
C GLU A 104 15.09 13.62 -19.52
N LYS A 105 15.44 14.92 -19.52
CA LYS A 105 16.67 15.42 -20.18
C LYS A 105 17.94 15.13 -19.36
N ASN A 106 17.81 15.02 -18.04
CA ASN A 106 18.88 14.62 -17.13
C ASN A 106 18.29 13.72 -16.02
N PRO A 107 18.07 12.42 -16.31
CA PRO A 107 17.46 11.51 -15.36
C PRO A 107 18.27 11.39 -14.06
N PRO A 108 17.64 11.50 -12.87
CA PRO A 108 18.32 11.40 -11.58
C PRO A 108 18.80 9.97 -11.26
N PHE A 109 18.27 8.96 -11.95
CA PHE A 109 18.67 7.56 -11.84
C PHE A 109 18.38 6.80 -13.13
N GLN A 110 18.68 5.49 -13.14
CA GLN A 110 18.30 4.55 -14.20
C GLN A 110 17.76 3.24 -13.59
N PRO A 111 16.89 2.49 -14.30
CA PRO A 111 16.11 2.95 -15.46
C PRO A 111 15.15 4.09 -15.07
N PHE A 112 14.85 4.99 -16.01
CA PHE A 112 13.98 6.16 -15.76
C PHE A 112 13.26 6.55 -17.05
N GLY A 113 11.93 6.46 -17.05
CA GLY A 113 11.05 6.81 -18.16
C GLY A 113 10.06 7.92 -17.79
N ARG A 114 8.96 7.97 -18.54
CA ARG A 114 7.95 9.03 -18.41
C ARG A 114 7.25 8.98 -17.05
N GLU A 115 6.92 7.78 -16.60
CA GLU A 115 6.20 7.53 -15.36
C GLU A 115 7.06 7.92 -14.15
N GLU A 116 8.37 7.59 -14.14
CA GLU A 116 9.30 8.08 -13.12
C GLU A 116 9.42 9.61 -13.14
N ALA A 117 9.49 10.23 -14.32
CA ALA A 117 9.59 11.69 -14.47
C ALA A 117 8.36 12.40 -13.89
N ILE A 118 7.15 11.92 -14.22
CA ILE A 118 5.90 12.43 -13.66
C ILE A 118 5.85 12.21 -12.15
N ALA A 119 6.18 11.01 -11.66
CA ALA A 119 6.15 10.69 -10.23
C ALA A 119 7.14 11.56 -9.43
N GLN A 120 8.36 11.76 -9.93
CA GLN A 120 9.40 12.54 -9.26
C GLN A 120 9.08 14.04 -9.26
N ALA A 121 8.58 14.58 -10.38
CA ALA A 121 8.11 15.97 -10.45
C ALA A 121 6.91 16.21 -9.51
N ALA A 122 5.96 15.28 -9.49
CA ALA A 122 4.80 15.33 -8.60
C ALA A 122 5.19 15.24 -7.13
N ALA A 123 6.07 14.30 -6.75
CA ALA A 123 6.49 14.11 -5.36
C ALA A 123 7.25 15.34 -4.82
N SER A 124 8.13 15.92 -5.63
CA SER A 124 8.86 17.15 -5.31
C SER A 124 7.91 18.34 -5.10
N TRP A 125 7.00 18.61 -6.06
CA TRP A 125 5.97 19.64 -5.90
C TRP A 125 5.08 19.40 -4.67
N PHE A 126 4.66 18.15 -4.46
CA PHE A 126 3.75 17.80 -3.38
C PHE A 126 4.34 18.12 -2.01
N LYS A 127 5.60 17.71 -1.76
CA LYS A 127 6.30 17.95 -0.50
C LYS A 127 6.74 19.40 -0.30
N HIS A 128 7.28 20.04 -1.34
CA HIS A 128 7.98 21.32 -1.19
C HIS A 128 7.10 22.55 -1.48
N GLU A 129 6.02 22.40 -2.24
CA GLU A 129 5.18 23.52 -2.70
C GLU A 129 3.72 23.41 -2.23
N PHE A 130 3.15 22.20 -2.15
CA PHE A 130 1.69 22.02 -2.01
C PHE A 130 1.20 21.57 -0.63
N PHE A 131 1.80 20.53 -0.03
CA PHE A 131 1.27 19.83 1.14
C PHE A 131 2.28 19.82 2.30
N ARG A 132 1.84 20.21 3.50
CA ARG A 132 2.72 20.51 4.64
C ARG A 132 2.69 19.42 5.70
N TRP A 133 3.87 19.04 6.17
CA TRP A 133 4.02 18.11 7.29
C TRP A 133 3.59 18.75 8.63
N VAL A 134 2.81 18.03 9.43
CA VAL A 134 2.27 18.48 10.73
C VAL A 134 2.79 17.61 11.87
N ASP A 135 4.08 17.77 12.15
CA ASP A 135 4.72 17.38 13.40
C ASP A 135 6.05 18.15 13.54
N PRO A 136 6.32 18.86 14.66
CA PRO A 136 5.45 19.04 15.82
C PRO A 136 4.29 20.00 15.54
N ILE A 137 3.17 19.82 16.22
CA ILE A 137 2.02 20.74 16.09
C ILE A 137 2.36 22.08 16.77
N LYS A 138 2.38 23.16 15.98
CA LYS A 138 2.59 24.54 16.48
C LYS A 138 1.26 25.26 16.75
N CYS A 139 1.30 26.20 17.69
CA CYS A 139 0.16 26.99 18.13
C CYS A 139 -0.32 27.95 17.02
N PRO A 140 -1.63 28.01 16.70
CA PRO A 140 -2.15 28.89 15.65
C PRO A 140 -2.10 30.38 16.03
N ALA A 141 -2.12 30.73 17.32
CA ALA A 141 -2.12 32.12 17.79
C ALA A 141 -0.71 32.76 17.93
N CYS A 142 0.30 32.00 18.38
CA CYS A 142 1.63 32.53 18.70
C CYS A 142 2.80 31.78 18.04
N GLY A 143 2.56 30.70 17.28
CA GLY A 143 3.60 29.84 16.71
C GLY A 143 4.36 28.97 17.73
N GLY A 144 4.12 29.17 19.03
CA GLY A 144 4.77 28.44 20.12
C GLY A 144 4.44 26.95 20.16
N GLU A 145 5.14 26.25 21.05
CA GLU A 145 4.98 24.80 21.25
C GLU A 145 3.62 24.44 21.83
N THR A 146 3.17 23.24 21.49
CA THR A 146 1.93 22.66 22.00
C THR A 146 2.19 21.23 22.47
N GLN A 147 1.41 20.80 23.44
CA GLN A 147 1.39 19.42 23.92
C GLN A 147 0.05 18.77 23.58
N CYS A 148 0.07 17.48 23.25
CA CYS A 148 -1.15 16.72 23.03
C CYS A 148 -1.89 16.55 24.36
N THR A 149 -3.05 17.18 24.51
CA THR A 149 -3.89 17.14 25.71
C THR A 149 -4.99 16.10 25.63
N GLY A 150 -5.08 15.37 24.51
CA GLY A 150 -5.95 14.21 24.34
C GLY A 150 -6.53 14.12 22.93
N SER A 151 -7.66 13.43 22.82
CA SER A 151 -8.43 13.33 21.58
C SER A 151 -9.90 13.65 21.84
N ASP A 152 -10.56 14.23 20.86
CA ASP A 152 -11.98 14.54 20.88
C ASP A 152 -12.71 13.90 19.70
N SER A 153 -14.04 13.79 19.82
CA SER A 153 -14.91 13.52 18.69
C SER A 153 -14.74 14.61 17.63
N PRO A 154 -14.67 14.26 16.34
CA PRO A 154 -14.68 15.26 15.29
C PRO A 154 -15.98 16.09 15.32
N ASN A 155 -15.94 17.35 14.89
CA ASN A 155 -17.15 18.16 14.71
C ASN A 155 -17.87 17.80 13.40
N ILE A 156 -18.94 18.53 13.03
CA ILE A 156 -19.73 18.24 11.81
C ILE A 156 -18.86 18.35 10.54
N THR A 157 -18.10 19.44 10.40
CA THR A 157 -17.23 19.69 9.24
C THR A 157 -16.05 18.73 9.20
N GLU A 158 -15.46 18.40 10.34
CA GLU A 158 -14.38 17.41 10.43
C GLU A 158 -14.88 16.00 10.04
N ARG A 159 -16.10 15.61 10.46
CA ARG A 159 -16.75 14.37 10.00
C ARG A 159 -17.03 14.37 8.50
N GLN A 160 -17.45 15.49 7.93
CA GLN A 160 -17.63 15.64 6.47
C GLN A 160 -16.30 15.42 5.73
N GLY A 161 -15.18 15.90 6.27
CA GLY A 161 -13.83 15.60 5.78
C GLY A 161 -13.30 14.19 6.07
N GLY A 162 -14.18 13.26 6.45
CA GLY A 162 -13.85 11.86 6.73
C GLY A 162 -13.06 11.62 8.02
N ALA A 163 -12.97 12.60 8.93
CA ALA A 163 -12.26 12.39 10.20
C ALA A 163 -13.07 11.48 11.14
N THR A 164 -12.38 10.50 11.71
CA THR A 164 -12.91 9.60 12.75
C THR A 164 -12.44 9.96 14.15
N ARG A 165 -11.32 10.69 14.27
CA ARG A 165 -10.75 11.23 15.51
C ARG A 165 -10.16 12.62 15.27
N CYS A 166 -10.16 13.46 16.31
CA CYS A 166 -9.47 14.75 16.32
C CYS A 166 -8.46 14.77 17.47
N GLU A 167 -7.17 15.02 17.17
CA GLU A 167 -6.14 15.22 18.19
C GLU A 167 -6.27 16.65 18.74
N ILE A 168 -6.24 16.82 20.06
CA ILE A 168 -6.32 18.13 20.72
C ILE A 168 -4.95 18.50 21.27
N TRP A 169 -4.45 19.66 20.86
CA TRP A 169 -3.13 20.15 21.21
C TRP A 169 -3.24 21.53 21.86
N THR A 170 -2.71 21.70 23.08
CA THR A 170 -2.81 22.96 23.82
C THR A 170 -1.46 23.66 23.86
N CYS A 171 -1.43 24.97 23.55
CA CYS A 171 -0.19 25.75 23.59
C CYS A 171 0.32 25.93 25.02
N ASN A 172 1.61 25.64 25.22
CA ASN A 172 2.28 25.76 26.52
C ASN A 172 2.31 27.23 27.01
N SER A 173 2.43 28.20 26.10
CA SER A 173 2.59 29.63 26.42
C SER A 173 1.27 30.37 26.57
N CYS A 174 0.35 30.27 25.61
CA CYS A 174 -0.88 31.06 25.56
C CYS A 174 -2.17 30.25 25.78
N GLN A 175 -2.06 28.95 26.10
CA GLN A 175 -3.18 28.03 26.34
C GLN A 175 -4.22 27.92 25.20
N THR A 176 -3.93 28.49 24.02
CA THR A 176 -4.79 28.35 22.84
C THR A 176 -4.79 26.89 22.35
N PRO A 177 -5.97 26.26 22.22
CA PRO A 177 -6.07 24.92 21.66
C PRO A 177 -6.00 24.94 20.12
N ARG A 178 -5.37 23.90 19.56
CA ARG A 178 -5.45 23.53 18.14
C ARG A 178 -6.12 22.16 18.04
N ARG A 179 -7.14 22.09 17.18
CA ARG A 179 -7.73 20.83 16.73
C ARG A 179 -6.92 20.33 15.53
N PHE A 180 -6.58 19.05 15.52
CA PHE A 180 -5.94 18.39 14.39
C PHE A 180 -6.78 17.15 13.99
N PRO A 181 -7.82 17.34 13.16
CA PRO A 181 -8.65 16.25 12.66
C PRO A 181 -7.85 15.35 11.73
N ARG A 182 -7.97 14.03 11.91
CA ARG A 182 -7.32 13.03 11.04
C ARG A 182 -8.22 12.77 9.84
N LEU A 183 -8.17 13.71 8.89
CA LEU A 183 -8.99 13.74 7.67
C LEU A 183 -8.66 12.55 6.75
N ASN A 184 -9.68 12.06 6.03
CA ASN A 184 -9.53 10.98 5.04
C ASN A 184 -10.21 11.31 3.70
N ALA A 185 -11.06 12.35 3.63
CA ALA A 185 -11.67 12.77 2.38
C ALA A 185 -10.68 13.58 1.52
N ILE A 186 -10.53 13.22 0.25
CA ILE A 186 -9.56 13.85 -0.66
C ILE A 186 -9.80 15.36 -0.81
N ASP A 187 -11.05 15.79 -0.96
CA ASP A 187 -11.40 17.21 -1.08
C ASP A 187 -11.02 18.01 0.18
N ALA A 188 -11.17 17.41 1.37
CA ALA A 188 -10.77 18.01 2.63
C ALA A 188 -9.24 18.09 2.78
N LEU A 189 -8.50 17.11 2.24
CA LEU A 189 -7.04 17.14 2.19
C LEU A 189 -6.53 18.21 1.19
N ILE A 190 -7.13 18.34 0.01
CA ILE A 190 -6.82 19.42 -0.96
C ILE A 190 -7.00 20.82 -0.33
N LYS A 191 -8.03 20.98 0.52
CA LYS A 191 -8.34 22.23 1.23
C LYS A 191 -7.42 22.49 2.43
N SER A 192 -7.13 21.48 3.25
CA SER A 192 -6.29 21.64 4.46
C SER A 192 -4.80 21.81 4.13
N ARG A 193 -4.33 21.13 3.07
CA ARG A 193 -2.93 21.11 2.62
C ARG A 193 -1.93 20.77 3.73
N GLU A 194 -2.35 19.96 4.70
CA GLU A 194 -1.50 19.59 5.83
C GLU A 194 -1.88 18.24 6.44
N GLY A 195 -0.88 17.51 6.95
CA GLY A 195 -1.07 16.19 7.58
C GLY A 195 0.22 15.47 7.97
N ARG A 196 0.13 14.16 8.25
CA ARG A 196 1.27 13.24 8.44
C ARG A 196 1.23 12.16 7.34
N CYS A 197 2.04 11.10 7.44
CA CYS A 197 2.20 10.08 6.39
C CYS A 197 0.87 9.50 5.86
N GLY A 198 -0.12 9.28 6.73
CA GLY A 198 -1.46 8.82 6.34
C GLY A 198 -2.18 9.78 5.39
N GLU A 199 -2.16 11.08 5.68
CA GLU A 199 -2.77 12.11 4.84
C GLU A 199 -1.96 12.36 3.56
N PHE A 200 -0.62 12.35 3.67
CA PHE A 200 0.32 12.48 2.55
C PHE A 200 0.12 11.39 1.49
N ALA A 201 0.13 10.11 1.90
CA ALA A 201 0.01 8.99 0.97
C ALA A 201 -1.39 8.90 0.34
N GLN A 202 -2.45 9.19 1.10
CA GLN A 202 -3.82 9.19 0.57
C GLN A 202 -4.03 10.26 -0.52
N LEU A 203 -3.63 11.51 -0.26
CA LEU A 203 -3.79 12.56 -1.26
C LEU A 203 -2.82 12.38 -2.44
N PHE A 204 -1.60 11.91 -2.18
CA PHE A 204 -0.64 11.66 -3.26
C PHE A 204 -1.05 10.51 -4.18
N TYR A 205 -1.67 9.45 -3.66
CA TYR A 205 -2.29 8.41 -4.49
C TYR A 205 -3.34 9.00 -5.45
N ALA A 206 -4.19 9.91 -4.99
CA ALA A 206 -5.16 10.59 -5.85
C ALA A 206 -4.47 11.50 -6.90
N VAL A 207 -3.37 12.17 -6.53
CA VAL A 207 -2.51 12.93 -7.47
C VAL A 207 -1.93 12.03 -8.56
N CYS A 208 -1.43 10.83 -8.22
CA CYS A 208 -0.93 9.85 -9.20
C CYS A 208 -2.02 9.48 -10.22
N LEU A 209 -3.23 9.15 -9.76
CA LEU A 209 -4.35 8.82 -10.66
C LEU A 209 -4.75 10.01 -11.55
N ALA A 210 -4.81 11.22 -10.99
CA ALA A 210 -5.15 12.43 -11.75
C ALA A 210 -4.12 12.76 -12.85
N LEU A 211 -2.85 12.41 -12.62
CA LEU A 211 -1.75 12.50 -13.57
C LEU A 211 -1.70 11.34 -14.59
N GLY A 212 -2.56 10.32 -14.46
CA GLY A 212 -2.64 9.19 -15.38
C GLY A 212 -1.70 8.02 -15.07
N LEU A 213 -1.09 7.98 -13.88
CA LEU A 213 -0.28 6.85 -13.45
C LEU A 213 -1.19 5.69 -12.96
N GLU A 214 -0.92 4.47 -13.40
CA GLU A 214 -1.46 3.26 -12.75
C GLU A 214 -0.81 3.14 -11.36
N ALA A 215 -1.58 3.34 -10.28
CA ALA A 215 -1.05 3.45 -8.92
C ALA A 215 -1.68 2.47 -7.90
N ARG A 216 -0.94 2.18 -6.83
CA ARG A 216 -1.32 1.35 -5.68
C ARG A 216 -0.99 2.07 -4.37
N TYR A 217 -1.81 1.87 -3.35
CA TYR A 217 -1.54 2.30 -1.98
C TYR A 217 -0.88 1.17 -1.20
N VAL A 218 0.27 1.43 -0.56
CA VAL A 218 0.99 0.43 0.22
C VAL A 218 0.85 0.72 1.71
N TRP A 219 0.38 -0.28 2.44
CA TRP A 219 0.32 -0.24 3.90
C TRP A 219 1.47 -1.05 4.50
N ASN A 220 2.25 -0.43 5.40
CA ASN A 220 3.22 -1.11 6.22
C ASN A 220 2.75 -1.26 7.67
N SER A 221 2.97 -2.45 8.23
CA SER A 221 2.49 -2.84 9.56
C SER A 221 3.23 -2.21 10.75
N GLU A 222 4.22 -1.37 10.50
CA GLU A 222 5.04 -0.65 11.48
C GLU A 222 4.74 0.87 11.44
N ASP A 223 3.47 1.21 11.23
CA ASP A 223 2.91 2.58 11.20
C ASP A 223 3.56 3.49 10.15
N HIS A 224 3.57 3.02 8.89
CA HIS A 224 3.91 3.85 7.73
C HIS A 224 3.11 3.42 6.50
N VAL A 225 2.94 4.34 5.54
CA VAL A 225 2.17 4.13 4.32
C VAL A 225 2.79 4.96 3.18
N TRP A 226 2.68 4.48 1.95
CA TRP A 226 3.23 5.13 0.76
C TRP A 226 2.48 4.70 -0.51
N THR A 227 2.96 5.11 -1.68
CA THR A 227 2.35 4.80 -2.99
C THR A 227 3.33 4.01 -3.86
N GLU A 228 2.81 3.17 -4.75
CA GLU A 228 3.56 2.60 -5.87
C GLU A 228 2.89 3.01 -7.19
N PHE A 229 3.66 3.13 -8.27
CA PHE A 229 3.12 3.22 -9.62
C PHE A 229 3.74 2.15 -10.53
N TRP A 230 3.03 1.75 -11.58
CA TRP A 230 3.59 0.84 -12.58
C TRP A 230 4.52 1.60 -13.53
N SER A 231 5.75 1.11 -13.70
CA SER A 231 6.66 1.62 -14.73
C SER A 231 6.81 0.61 -15.87
N PRO A 232 6.38 0.96 -17.09
CA PRO A 232 6.71 0.21 -18.29
C PRO A 232 8.23 0.13 -18.55
N THR A 233 8.98 1.17 -18.16
CA THR A 233 10.43 1.27 -18.39
C THR A 233 11.24 0.39 -17.42
N ALA A 234 10.83 0.32 -16.14
CA ALA A 234 11.47 -0.57 -15.16
C ALA A 234 10.97 -2.02 -15.24
N GLY A 235 9.73 -2.21 -15.74
CA GLY A 235 9.06 -3.51 -15.87
C GLY A 235 8.51 -4.07 -14.56
N HIS A 236 8.29 -3.21 -13.56
CA HIS A 236 7.77 -3.56 -12.23
C HIS A 236 7.10 -2.35 -11.57
N TRP A 237 6.50 -2.55 -10.39
CA TRP A 237 5.97 -1.47 -9.56
C TRP A 237 7.11 -0.70 -8.88
N VAL A 238 7.06 0.62 -8.95
CA VAL A 238 8.09 1.55 -8.46
C VAL A 238 7.56 2.30 -7.25
N HIS A 239 8.34 2.26 -6.17
CA HIS A 239 8.09 2.96 -4.91
C HIS A 239 8.04 4.49 -5.07
N VAL A 240 7.10 5.14 -4.38
CA VAL A 240 7.09 6.59 -4.10
C VAL A 240 6.67 6.88 -2.66
N ASP A 241 7.52 7.56 -1.89
CA ASP A 241 7.14 8.19 -0.61
C ASP A 241 7.03 9.71 -0.79
N SER A 242 5.80 10.23 -0.74
CA SER A 242 5.53 11.66 -0.86
C SER A 242 5.86 12.47 0.39
N CYS A 243 6.08 11.84 1.55
CA CYS A 243 6.59 12.49 2.76
C CYS A 243 8.07 12.84 2.59
N GLU A 244 8.78 11.98 1.86
CA GLU A 244 10.22 12.10 1.62
C GLU A 244 10.54 12.77 0.27
N ALA A 245 9.57 12.79 -0.66
CA ALA A 245 9.71 13.14 -2.09
C ALA A 245 10.62 12.17 -2.88
N GLU A 246 10.65 10.92 -2.44
CA GLU A 246 11.60 9.91 -2.92
C GLU A 246 10.93 8.88 -3.82
N VAL A 247 11.52 8.66 -5.01
CA VAL A 247 11.05 7.73 -6.03
C VAL A 247 12.09 6.63 -6.28
N GLY A 248 11.64 5.39 -6.49
CA GLY A 248 12.52 4.28 -6.88
C GLY A 248 13.54 3.87 -5.80
N LYS A 249 13.17 4.06 -4.52
CA LYS A 249 14.02 3.80 -3.34
C LYS A 249 13.30 2.90 -2.31
N PRO A 250 12.90 1.67 -2.66
CA PRO A 250 12.14 0.82 -1.75
C PRO A 250 12.94 0.41 -0.50
N GLN A 251 14.27 0.37 -0.57
CA GLN A 251 15.13 0.12 0.61
C GLN A 251 15.36 1.35 1.50
N LEU A 252 14.65 2.47 1.29
CA LEU A 252 14.71 3.66 2.14
C LEU A 252 14.41 3.34 3.60
N TYR A 253 13.44 2.45 3.84
CA TYR A 253 12.98 2.12 5.18
C TYR A 253 13.95 1.18 5.93
N ASP A 254 14.42 0.10 5.30
CA ASP A 254 15.32 -0.87 5.96
C ASP A 254 16.78 -0.38 5.97
N ARG A 255 17.38 -0.05 4.81
CA ARG A 255 18.78 0.43 4.72
C ARG A 255 18.99 1.87 5.20
N GLY A 256 17.99 2.74 5.01
CA GLY A 256 18.09 4.15 5.41
C GLY A 256 17.68 4.36 6.87
N TRP A 257 16.45 3.97 7.22
CA TRP A 257 15.89 4.20 8.55
C TRP A 257 16.12 3.04 9.54
N GLY A 258 16.77 1.93 9.15
CA GLY A 258 16.96 0.76 10.02
C GLY A 258 15.65 0.03 10.38
N LYS A 259 14.56 0.26 9.63
CA LYS A 259 13.21 -0.09 10.03
C LYS A 259 12.92 -1.58 9.84
N LYS A 260 12.76 -2.30 10.95
CA LYS A 260 12.49 -3.75 10.98
C LYS A 260 11.01 -4.07 10.74
N GLN A 261 10.66 -4.18 9.45
CA GLN A 261 9.29 -4.37 8.96
C GLN A 261 8.85 -5.84 8.97
N ALA A 262 7.54 -6.11 9.03
CA ALA A 262 6.98 -7.47 8.95
C ALA A 262 6.02 -7.67 7.76
N TYR A 263 5.16 -6.69 7.46
CA TYR A 263 4.25 -6.73 6.32
C TYR A 263 4.21 -5.37 5.62
N CYS A 264 4.41 -5.39 4.31
CA CYS A 264 4.13 -4.29 3.38
C CYS A 264 3.15 -4.85 2.34
N LEU A 265 1.92 -4.36 2.32
CA LEU A 265 0.81 -4.89 1.53
C LEU A 265 0.29 -3.81 0.60
N ALA A 266 0.37 -4.05 -0.71
CA ALA A 266 -0.09 -3.13 -1.74
C ALA A 266 -1.56 -3.43 -2.09
N PHE A 267 -2.36 -2.39 -2.29
CA PHE A 267 -3.75 -2.43 -2.75
C PHE A 267 -3.91 -1.47 -3.93
N GLY A 268 -4.56 -1.93 -5.00
CA GLY A 268 -4.77 -1.17 -6.23
C GLY A 268 -6.07 -1.53 -6.94
N PRO A 269 -6.42 -0.80 -8.00
CA PRO A 269 -7.64 -1.05 -8.80
C PRO A 269 -7.73 -2.50 -9.27
N TYR A 270 -6.58 -3.09 -9.61
CA TYR A 270 -6.46 -4.44 -10.19
C TYR A 270 -6.26 -5.56 -9.16
N GLY A 271 -6.16 -5.27 -7.86
CA GLY A 271 -5.96 -6.29 -6.84
C GLY A 271 -5.05 -5.89 -5.68
N ALA A 272 -4.54 -6.88 -4.96
CA ALA A 272 -3.66 -6.69 -3.81
C ALA A 272 -2.51 -7.72 -3.79
N GLU A 273 -1.37 -7.31 -3.24
CA GLU A 273 -0.11 -8.05 -3.30
C GLU A 273 0.68 -7.90 -1.98
N ASP A 274 1.43 -8.94 -1.61
CA ASP A 274 2.41 -8.84 -0.52
C ASP A 274 3.76 -8.42 -1.13
N VAL A 275 4.05 -7.13 -1.00
CA VAL A 275 5.26 -6.50 -1.54
C VAL A 275 6.41 -6.49 -0.53
N THR A 276 6.28 -7.11 0.65
CA THR A 276 7.26 -7.01 1.76
C THR A 276 8.71 -7.27 1.31
N ARG A 277 8.94 -8.27 0.44
CA ARG A 277 10.28 -8.61 -0.11
C ARG A 277 10.95 -7.52 -0.96
N ALA A 278 10.21 -6.51 -1.38
CA ALA A 278 10.77 -5.34 -2.06
C ALA A 278 11.36 -4.31 -1.06
N TYR A 279 10.90 -4.32 0.18
CA TYR A 279 11.12 -3.29 1.21
C TYR A 279 11.94 -3.77 2.42
N VAL A 280 12.46 -5.00 2.37
CA VAL A 280 13.33 -5.58 3.42
C VAL A 280 14.50 -6.30 2.76
N ASP A 281 15.68 -6.20 3.36
CA ASP A 281 16.83 -7.05 3.05
C ASP A 281 16.86 -8.31 3.92
N ASP A 282 16.42 -8.17 5.18
CA ASP A 282 16.56 -9.17 6.23
C ASP A 282 15.47 -10.27 6.19
N TRP A 283 15.13 -10.77 5.00
CA TRP A 283 13.94 -11.62 4.78
C TRP A 283 13.81 -12.81 5.75
N GLY A 284 14.92 -13.44 6.15
CA GLY A 284 14.91 -14.53 7.13
C GLY A 284 14.45 -14.11 8.53
N GLU A 285 14.78 -12.89 8.95
CA GLU A 285 14.38 -12.27 10.22
C GLU A 285 12.99 -11.64 10.10
N CYS A 286 12.66 -11.08 8.94
CA CYS A 286 11.30 -10.65 8.59
C CYS A 286 10.28 -11.79 8.77
N LEU A 287 10.61 -13.02 8.34
CA LEU A 287 9.76 -14.20 8.56
C LEU A 287 9.52 -14.52 10.05
N GLN A 288 10.51 -14.28 10.92
CA GLN A 288 10.35 -14.46 12.37
C GLN A 288 9.40 -13.39 12.94
N ARG A 289 9.63 -12.11 12.59
CA ARG A 289 8.75 -11.00 12.97
C ARG A 289 7.30 -11.24 12.51
N ARG A 290 7.10 -11.80 11.31
CA ARG A 290 5.78 -12.20 10.78
C ARG A 290 5.12 -13.32 11.58
N ALA A 291 5.87 -14.36 11.96
CA ALA A 291 5.37 -15.46 12.80
C ALA A 291 5.03 -15.01 14.23
N GLU A 292 5.68 -13.96 14.74
CA GLU A 292 5.41 -13.34 16.05
C GLU A 292 4.30 -12.30 16.02
N LYS A 293 4.09 -11.62 14.89
CA LYS A 293 3.08 -10.57 14.78
C LYS A 293 1.67 -11.10 15.02
N ARG A 294 0.89 -10.35 15.79
CA ARG A 294 -0.50 -10.66 16.14
C ARG A 294 -1.42 -9.60 15.56
N PHE A 295 -2.54 -10.03 14.99
CA PHE A 295 -3.54 -9.14 14.43
C PHE A 295 -4.92 -9.34 15.06
N GLY A 296 -5.67 -8.25 15.14
CA GLY A 296 -7.03 -8.19 15.67
C GLY A 296 -7.14 -8.37 17.19
N PRO A 297 -8.36 -8.25 17.74
CA PRO A 297 -8.60 -8.33 19.19
C PRO A 297 -8.32 -9.72 19.77
N ASP A 298 -8.40 -10.77 18.94
CA ASP A 298 -8.13 -12.15 19.35
C ASP A 298 -6.63 -12.48 19.39
N GLY A 299 -5.75 -11.54 19.00
CA GLY A 299 -4.29 -11.65 19.14
C GLY A 299 -3.69 -12.87 18.44
N GLN A 300 -4.19 -13.25 17.26
CA GLN A 300 -3.79 -14.49 16.58
C GLN A 300 -2.60 -14.28 15.61
N PRO A 301 -1.70 -15.27 15.49
CA PRO A 301 -0.64 -15.25 14.48
C PRO A 301 -1.20 -15.28 13.06
N THR A 302 -0.45 -14.69 12.12
CA THR A 302 -0.73 -14.80 10.69
C THR A 302 -0.36 -16.19 10.16
N GLY A 303 -1.31 -16.87 9.52
CA GLY A 303 -0.98 -17.91 8.56
C GLY A 303 -0.59 -17.30 7.22
N GLU A 304 0.64 -17.48 6.77
CA GLU A 304 1.12 -17.03 5.44
C GLU A 304 0.21 -17.52 4.30
N ARG A 305 -0.33 -18.74 4.42
CA ARG A 305 -1.32 -19.31 3.50
C ARG A 305 -2.66 -18.56 3.49
N ASP A 306 -3.08 -18.04 4.64
CA ASP A 306 -4.35 -17.30 4.76
C ASP A 306 -4.22 -15.86 4.26
N LEU A 307 -3.05 -15.22 4.46
CA LEU A 307 -2.68 -13.97 3.80
C LEU A 307 -2.70 -14.12 2.28
N ALA A 308 -1.97 -15.09 1.73
CA ALA A 308 -1.93 -15.35 0.29
C ALA A 308 -3.34 -15.62 -0.29
N ARG A 309 -4.16 -16.44 0.39
CA ARG A 309 -5.56 -16.69 -0.02
C ARG A 309 -6.39 -15.40 -0.02
N ALA A 310 -6.25 -14.56 1.01
CA ALA A 310 -7.04 -13.34 1.15
C ALA A 310 -6.67 -12.28 0.10
N LEU A 311 -5.37 -12.11 -0.21
CA LEU A 311 -4.90 -11.25 -1.30
C LEU A 311 -5.39 -11.75 -2.66
N ALA A 312 -5.22 -13.04 -2.97
CA ALA A 312 -5.73 -13.63 -4.21
C ALA A 312 -7.27 -13.49 -4.34
N THR A 313 -8.00 -13.65 -3.23
CA THR A 313 -9.46 -13.44 -3.19
C THR A 313 -9.85 -11.99 -3.50
N TYR A 314 -9.07 -11.02 -3.04
CA TYR A 314 -9.26 -9.61 -3.38
C TYR A 314 -8.98 -9.37 -4.87
N THR A 315 -7.81 -9.79 -5.37
CA THR A 315 -7.37 -9.63 -6.76
C THR A 315 -8.38 -10.20 -7.76
N VAL A 316 -8.83 -11.44 -7.60
CA VAL A 316 -9.79 -12.02 -8.56
C VAL A 316 -11.18 -11.39 -8.43
N ARG A 317 -11.58 -10.86 -7.26
CA ARG A 317 -12.82 -10.06 -7.13
C ARG A 317 -12.77 -8.75 -7.91
N GLN A 318 -11.62 -8.09 -7.97
CA GLN A 318 -11.42 -6.91 -8.82
C GLN A 318 -11.47 -7.31 -10.31
N ARG A 319 -10.75 -8.38 -10.69
CA ARG A 319 -10.56 -8.77 -12.10
C ARG A 319 -11.70 -9.57 -12.74
N ARG A 320 -12.66 -10.09 -11.96
CA ARG A 320 -13.73 -11.00 -12.46
C ARG A 320 -14.51 -10.47 -13.67
N ASN A 321 -14.75 -9.16 -13.74
CA ASN A 321 -15.56 -8.51 -14.77
C ASN A 321 -14.72 -7.82 -15.88
N MET A 322 -13.38 -7.95 -15.84
CA MET A 322 -12.50 -7.39 -16.87
C MET A 322 -12.50 -8.24 -18.15
N SER A 323 -12.09 -7.65 -19.28
CA SER A 323 -11.88 -8.40 -20.53
C SER A 323 -10.72 -9.39 -20.39
N GLU A 324 -10.70 -10.43 -21.23
CA GLU A 324 -9.59 -11.39 -21.24
C GLU A 324 -8.27 -10.74 -21.67
N GLU A 325 -8.32 -9.71 -22.52
CA GLU A 325 -7.16 -8.89 -22.90
C GLU A 325 -6.58 -8.16 -21.68
N GLU A 326 -7.41 -7.49 -20.88
CA GLU A 326 -6.95 -6.79 -19.67
C GLU A 326 -6.47 -7.78 -18.60
N LYS A 327 -7.13 -8.93 -18.44
CA LYS A 327 -6.64 -10.01 -17.57
C LYS A 327 -5.26 -10.51 -18.00
N ALA A 328 -5.01 -10.65 -19.31
CA ALA A 328 -3.71 -11.06 -19.84
C ALA A 328 -2.62 -9.99 -19.64
N ARG A 329 -2.96 -8.70 -19.84
CA ARG A 329 -2.07 -7.57 -19.52
C ARG A 329 -1.66 -7.60 -18.04
N LEU A 330 -2.64 -7.68 -17.15
CA LEU A 330 -2.44 -7.71 -15.69
C LEU A 330 -1.67 -8.95 -15.22
N SER A 331 -1.93 -10.13 -15.81
CA SER A 331 -1.13 -11.34 -15.53
C SER A 331 0.33 -11.17 -15.93
N SER A 332 0.59 -10.50 -17.06
CA SER A 332 1.96 -10.22 -17.53
C SER A 332 2.70 -9.24 -16.60
N MET A 333 1.99 -8.26 -16.04
CA MET A 333 2.51 -7.33 -15.01
C MET A 333 2.82 -8.06 -13.70
N ASP A 334 1.90 -8.90 -13.21
CA ASP A 334 2.12 -9.70 -11.99
C ASP A 334 3.33 -10.64 -12.13
N GLU A 335 3.51 -11.27 -13.29
CA GLU A 335 4.68 -12.11 -13.57
C GLU A 335 6.00 -11.31 -13.60
N ALA A 336 5.99 -10.12 -14.19
CA ALA A 336 7.18 -9.27 -14.24
C ALA A 336 7.56 -8.73 -12.85
N GLN A 337 6.57 -8.31 -12.07
CA GLN A 337 6.73 -7.96 -10.66
C GLN A 337 7.29 -9.14 -9.84
N ALA A 338 6.73 -10.34 -9.99
CA ALA A 338 7.19 -11.53 -9.29
C ALA A 338 8.63 -11.92 -9.66
N ARG A 339 9.04 -11.74 -10.93
CA ARG A 339 10.44 -11.91 -11.36
C ARG A 339 11.38 -10.92 -10.67
N TRP A 340 11.00 -9.65 -10.56
CA TRP A 340 11.80 -8.63 -9.87
C TRP A 340 11.87 -8.85 -8.34
N ILE A 341 10.76 -9.25 -7.71
CA ILE A 341 10.71 -9.65 -6.28
C ILE A 341 11.53 -10.92 -6.00
N ALA A 342 11.72 -11.80 -6.98
CA ALA A 342 12.56 -12.98 -6.85
C ALA A 342 14.06 -12.69 -7.04
N ASP A 343 14.43 -11.69 -7.86
CA ASP A 343 15.82 -11.35 -8.17
C ASP A 343 16.47 -10.46 -7.09
N GLU A 344 16.84 -11.09 -5.98
CA GLU A 344 17.50 -10.46 -4.83
C GLU A 344 18.76 -9.67 -5.24
N LYS A 345 19.61 -10.25 -6.10
CA LYS A 345 20.84 -9.61 -6.59
C LYS A 345 20.59 -8.35 -7.41
N ARG A 346 19.48 -8.31 -8.17
CA ARG A 346 19.05 -7.09 -8.87
C ARG A 346 18.64 -6.01 -7.88
N ARG A 347 17.79 -6.33 -6.89
CA ARG A 347 17.32 -5.36 -5.89
C ARG A 347 18.44 -4.85 -5.00
N ASP A 348 19.40 -5.71 -4.63
CA ASP A 348 20.59 -5.32 -3.86
C ASP A 348 21.41 -4.25 -4.57
N ARG A 349 21.74 -4.51 -5.85
CA ARG A 349 22.50 -3.58 -6.69
C ARG A 349 21.73 -2.28 -6.92
N GLU A 350 20.44 -2.36 -7.24
CA GLU A 350 19.58 -1.18 -7.39
C GLU A 350 19.55 -0.34 -6.10
N ALA A 351 19.54 -0.96 -4.92
CA ALA A 351 19.58 -0.25 -3.65
C ALA A 351 20.96 0.34 -3.30
N GLU A 352 22.06 -0.31 -3.71
CA GLU A 352 23.43 0.24 -3.62
C GLU A 352 23.61 1.46 -4.53
N GLU A 353 23.13 1.40 -5.77
CA GLU A 353 23.13 2.52 -6.73
C GLU A 353 22.31 3.74 -6.25
N ARG A 354 21.42 3.57 -5.25
CA ARG A 354 20.64 4.67 -4.64
C ARG A 354 21.29 5.26 -3.39
N ASP A 355 22.41 4.70 -2.93
CA ASP A 355 23.23 5.23 -1.82
C ASP A 355 22.39 5.50 -0.55
N LEU A 356 21.63 4.51 -0.07
CA LEU A 356 20.67 4.74 1.02
C LEU A 356 21.24 4.56 2.44
N ARG A 357 22.46 4.03 2.58
CA ARG A 357 23.08 3.75 3.89
C ARG A 357 23.34 5.06 4.64
N GLY A 358 22.97 5.11 5.93
CA GLY A 358 23.09 6.30 6.77
C GLY A 358 22.09 7.43 6.48
N LYS A 359 21.16 7.26 5.53
CA LYS A 359 20.13 8.25 5.21
C LYS A 359 18.89 8.04 6.09
N GLY A 360 18.90 8.72 7.24
CA GLY A 360 17.76 8.79 8.15
C GLY A 360 16.54 9.48 7.56
N ARG A 361 15.40 9.36 8.25
CA ARG A 361 14.13 9.97 7.87
C ARG A 361 14.20 11.49 7.88
N GLU A 362 13.61 12.15 6.89
CA GLU A 362 13.49 13.60 6.90
C GLU A 362 12.29 14.04 7.76
N SER A 363 11.11 13.45 7.53
CA SER A 363 9.86 13.79 8.21
C SER A 363 9.80 13.40 9.70
N GLY A 364 8.96 14.11 10.48
CA GLY A 364 8.79 13.91 11.93
C GLY A 364 9.80 14.67 12.80
N THR A 365 9.53 14.77 14.11
CA THR A 365 10.49 15.41 15.05
C THR A 365 11.78 14.60 15.20
N GLN A 366 12.85 15.25 15.68
CA GLN A 366 14.09 14.54 15.97
C GLN A 366 13.91 13.52 17.09
N GLU A 367 13.12 13.81 18.14
CA GLU A 367 12.86 12.82 19.20
C GLU A 367 12.08 11.61 18.67
N TRP A 368 11.12 11.82 17.76
CA TRP A 368 10.38 10.73 17.12
C TRP A 368 11.29 9.81 16.32
N LYS A 369 12.23 10.40 15.54
CA LYS A 369 13.21 9.65 14.74
C LYS A 369 14.18 8.88 15.64
N GLU A 370 14.73 9.52 16.66
CA GLU A 370 15.67 8.88 17.60
C GLU A 370 15.01 7.77 18.42
N ALA A 371 13.80 8.00 18.94
CA ALA A 371 13.04 6.99 19.69
C ALA A 371 12.71 5.74 18.86
N ARG A 372 12.64 5.87 17.53
CA ARG A 372 12.41 4.76 16.58
C ARG A 372 13.70 4.21 15.96
N GLY A 373 14.83 4.88 16.15
CA GLY A 373 16.10 4.57 15.47
C GLY A 373 16.14 4.93 13.99
N GLU A 374 15.18 5.75 13.53
CA GLU A 374 14.98 6.14 12.13
C GLU A 374 15.78 7.40 11.74
N ASP A 375 16.82 7.76 12.51
CA ASP A 375 17.63 8.98 12.35
C ASP A 375 18.90 8.81 11.51
N GLY A 376 19.15 7.59 11.00
CA GLY A 376 20.30 7.26 10.14
C GLY A 376 21.63 7.07 10.88
N LYS A 377 21.67 7.10 12.22
CA LYS A 377 22.91 6.98 13.01
C LYS A 377 23.27 5.54 13.42
N LYS A 378 22.64 4.52 12.83
CA LYS A 378 22.90 3.10 13.12
C LYS A 378 23.41 2.42 11.85
N ASP A 379 24.67 1.97 11.90
CA ASP A 379 25.34 1.14 10.90
C ASP A 379 24.90 -0.35 10.98
#